data_AF-A0A3M2I079-F1
#
_entry.id   AF-A0A3M2I079-F1
#
_cell.length_a   1.000
_cell.length_b   1.000
_cell.length_c   1.000
_cell.angle_alpha   90.00
_cell.angle_beta   90.00
_cell.angle_gamma   90.00
#
_symmetry.space_group_name_H-M   'P 1'
#
loop_
_entity.id
_entity.type
_entity.pdbx_description
1 polymer ?
#
loop_
_entity_poly.entity_id
_entity_poly.type
_entity_poly.pdbx_seq_one_letter_code
_entity_poly.pdbx_strand_id
1 'polypeptide(L)'
;MNWDALQREALAELGHVLLQSHVPGSEPPPPPDPRVLAMLAKALGIVPEALAEAGVALPALERLRDPAVKRALWPRLRGLRGR
;
A
#
# COMPACT_ATOMS: atom_id res chain seq x y z
N MET A 1 -14.94 10.38 -8.47
CA MET A 1 -15.56 10.88 -9.71
C MET A 1 -15.51 9.76 -10.74
N ASN A 2 -16.66 9.22 -11.16
CA ASN A 2 -16.72 8.14 -12.15
C ASN A 2 -16.89 8.77 -13.53
N TRP A 3 -15.97 8.49 -14.44
CA TRP A 3 -16.02 9.00 -15.83
C TRP A 3 -16.94 8.10 -16.65
N ASP A 4 -17.81 8.68 -17.45
CA ASP A 4 -18.71 7.93 -18.33
C ASP A 4 -17.98 7.39 -19.58
N ALA A 5 -18.64 6.50 -20.33
CA ALA A 5 -18.05 5.83 -21.49
C ALA A 5 -17.68 6.83 -22.61
N LEU A 6 -18.51 7.84 -22.83
CA LEU A 6 -18.31 8.83 -23.89
C LEU A 6 -17.07 9.70 -23.60
N GLN A 7 -16.86 10.08 -22.34
CA GLN A 7 -15.70 10.84 -21.91
C GLN A 7 -14.39 10.08 -22.12
N ARG A 8 -14.41 8.75 -21.95
CA ARG A 8 -13.23 7.90 -22.15
C ARG A 8 -12.90 7.76 -23.64
N GLU A 9 -13.91 7.59 -24.48
CA GLU A 9 -13.74 7.52 -25.93
C GLU A 9 -13.17 8.83 -26.50
N ALA A 10 -13.71 9.97 -26.08
CA ALA A 10 -13.20 11.28 -26.51
C ALA A 10 -11.72 11.50 -26.12
N LEU A 11 -11.31 11.05 -24.93
CA LEU A 11 -9.91 11.12 -24.53
C LEU A 11 -9.00 10.18 -25.32
N ALA A 12 -9.47 8.99 -25.66
CA ALA A 12 -8.71 8.02 -26.45
C ALA A 12 -8.40 8.58 -27.84
N GLU A 13 -9.37 9.22 -28.49
CA GLU A 13 -9.20 9.89 -29.79
C GLU A 13 -8.18 11.04 -29.74
N LEU A 14 -8.08 11.73 -28.59
CA LEU A 14 -7.09 12.78 -28.35
C LEU A 14 -5.69 12.23 -28.03
N GLY A 15 -5.49 10.91 -28.10
CA GLY A 15 -4.22 10.25 -27.82
C GLY A 15 -3.91 10.12 -26.33
N HIS A 16 -4.88 10.37 -25.44
CA HIS A 16 -4.71 10.18 -24.01
C HIS A 16 -4.92 8.72 -23.63
N VAL A 17 -3.90 8.14 -23.01
CA VAL A 17 -3.97 6.81 -22.41
C VAL A 17 -4.46 6.96 -20.97
N LEU A 18 -5.54 6.27 -20.62
CA LEU A 18 -5.95 6.16 -19.22
C LEU A 18 -4.84 5.46 -18.42
N LEU A 19 -4.20 6.21 -17.53
CA LEU A 19 -3.37 5.63 -16.49
C LEU A 19 -4.32 4.87 -15.55
N GLN A 20 -4.48 3.57 -15.80
CA GLN A 20 -4.99 2.69 -14.77
C GLN A 20 -4.02 2.78 -13.59
N SER A 21 -4.52 3.18 -12.44
CA SER A 21 -3.82 2.93 -11.19
C SER A 21 -3.68 1.42 -11.06
N HIS A 22 -2.54 0.89 -11.47
CA HIS A 22 -2.22 -0.51 -11.28
C HIS A 22 -2.14 -0.77 -9.76
N VAL A 23 -3.21 -1.32 -9.19
CA VAL A 23 -3.18 -2.04 -7.91
C VAL A 23 -2.89 -3.49 -8.29
N PRO A 24 -1.67 -4.01 -8.09
CA PRO A 24 -1.38 -5.39 -8.45
C PRO A 24 -2.15 -6.33 -7.50
N GLY A 25 -3.08 -7.13 -8.04
CA GLY A 25 -3.83 -8.17 -7.32
C GLY A 25 -5.16 -7.70 -6.73
N SER A 26 -6.25 -7.84 -7.48
CA SER A 26 -7.63 -7.54 -7.04
C SER A 26 -8.25 -8.66 -6.19
N GLU A 27 -7.45 -9.27 -5.31
CA GLU A 27 -7.93 -9.81 -4.05
C GLU A 27 -7.52 -8.80 -2.98
N PRO A 28 -8.36 -8.52 -1.96
CA PRO A 28 -7.84 -7.80 -0.80
C PRO A 28 -6.56 -8.53 -0.36
N PRO A 29 -5.40 -7.84 -0.29
CA PRO A 29 -4.19 -8.49 0.17
C PRO A 29 -4.55 -9.20 1.49
N PRO A 30 -4.14 -10.46 1.67
CA PRO A 30 -4.48 -11.20 2.87
C PRO A 30 -4.16 -10.30 4.06
N PRO A 31 -5.09 -10.18 5.03
CA PRO A 31 -4.91 -9.26 6.14
C PRO A 31 -3.51 -9.48 6.70
N PRO A 32 -2.73 -8.39 6.85
CA PRO A 32 -1.34 -8.50 7.26
C PRO A 32 -1.27 -9.33 8.53
N ASP A 33 -0.31 -10.26 8.58
CA ASP A 33 -0.15 -11.17 9.72
C ASP A 33 -0.17 -10.33 11.01
N PRO A 34 -1.09 -10.60 11.95
CA PRO A 34 -1.23 -9.80 13.17
C PRO A 34 0.07 -9.75 13.98
N ARG A 35 0.94 -10.76 13.86
CA ARG A 35 2.27 -10.77 14.48
C ARG A 35 3.22 -9.76 13.82
N VAL A 36 3.22 -9.68 12.50
CA VAL A 36 4.01 -8.71 11.73
C VAL A 36 3.56 -7.29 12.06
N LEU A 37 2.24 -7.10 12.11
CA LEU A 37 1.64 -5.82 12.40
C LEU A 37 1.94 -5.36 13.84
N ALA A 38 1.79 -6.24 14.84
CA ALA A 38 2.16 -5.95 16.23
C ALA A 38 3.67 -5.66 16.39
N MET A 39 4.54 -6.43 15.73
CA MET A 39 5.99 -6.23 15.77
C MET A 39 6.40 -4.88 15.18
N LEU A 40 5.84 -4.50 14.04
CA LEU A 40 6.13 -3.21 13.39
C LEU A 40 5.53 -2.05 14.17
N ALA A 41 4.30 -2.17 14.66
CA ALA A 41 3.67 -1.17 15.52
C ALA A 41 4.50 -0.89 16.77
N LYS A 42 4.98 -1.96 17.44
CA LYS A 42 5.92 -1.85 18.58
C LYS A 42 7.24 -1.16 18.18
N ALA A 43 7.82 -1.49 17.03
CA ALA A 43 9.05 -0.86 16.56
C ALA A 43 8.87 0.64 16.20
N LEU A 44 7.65 1.03 15.87
CA LEU A 44 7.28 2.41 15.55
C LEU A 44 6.77 3.19 16.77
N GLY A 45 6.44 2.50 17.86
CA GLY A 45 5.84 3.12 19.04
C GLY A 45 4.39 3.57 18.83
N ILE A 46 3.67 2.96 17.88
CA ILE A 46 2.25 3.24 17.60
C ILE A 46 1.39 2.03 17.94
N VAL A 47 0.08 2.25 18.03
CA VAL A 47 -0.88 1.15 18.21
C VAL A 47 -1.05 0.36 16.89
N PRO A 48 -1.22 -0.98 16.96
CA PRO A 48 -1.47 -1.84 15.80
C PRO A 48 -2.55 -1.30 14.86
N GLU A 49 -3.65 -0.83 15.43
CA GLU A 49 -4.81 -0.32 14.70
C GLU A 49 -4.45 0.91 13.85
N ALA A 50 -3.65 1.82 14.38
CA ALA A 50 -3.18 3.00 13.64
C ALA A 50 -2.28 2.61 12.45
N LEU A 51 -1.53 1.51 12.56
CA LEU A 51 -0.73 0.98 11.46
C LEU A 51 -1.62 0.31 10.39
N ALA A 52 -2.72 -0.34 10.80
CA ALA A 52 -3.69 -0.92 9.88
C ALA A 52 -4.44 0.18 9.09
N GLU A 53 -4.91 1.23 9.79
CA GLU A 53 -5.58 2.39 9.21
C GLU A 53 -4.69 3.21 8.26
N ALA A 54 -3.37 3.15 8.45
CA ALA A 54 -2.43 3.83 7.55
C ALA A 54 -2.41 3.24 6.12
N GLY A 55 -3.07 2.09 5.88
CA GLY A 55 -3.19 1.49 4.55
C GLY A 55 -1.85 1.05 3.95
N VAL A 56 -0.82 0.84 4.78
CA VAL A 56 0.49 0.38 4.32
C VAL A 56 0.40 -1.10 3.99
N ALA A 57 0.64 -1.46 2.73
CA ALA A 57 0.76 -2.86 2.33
C ALA A 57 1.99 -3.49 2.99
N LEU A 58 1.77 -4.35 3.99
CA LEU A 58 2.84 -5.04 4.70
C LEU A 58 3.21 -6.33 3.97
N PRO A 59 4.49 -6.58 3.71
CA PRO A 59 4.94 -7.84 3.14
C PRO A 59 4.82 -8.98 4.16
N ALA A 60 4.69 -10.22 3.67
CA ALA A 60 4.73 -11.42 4.51
C ALA A 60 6.03 -11.53 5.32
N LEU A 61 5.98 -12.24 6.45
CA LEU A 61 7.11 -12.40 7.37
C LEU A 61 8.37 -12.96 6.67
N GLU A 62 8.21 -13.92 5.76
CA GLU A 62 9.33 -14.48 5.00
C GLU A 62 10.03 -13.44 4.12
N ARG A 63 9.26 -12.52 3.50
CA ARG A 63 9.82 -11.43 2.69
C ARG A 63 10.51 -10.37 3.53
N LEU A 64 10.15 -10.21 4.81
CA LEU A 64 10.85 -9.32 5.73
C LEU A 64 12.26 -9.82 6.09
N ARG A 65 12.61 -11.08 5.79
CA ARG A 65 13.99 -11.54 5.94
C ARG A 65 14.92 -10.89 4.92
N ASP A 66 14.40 -10.48 3.77
CA ASP A 66 15.16 -9.78 2.73
C ASP A 66 15.54 -8.35 3.16
N PRO A 67 16.85 -8.00 3.20
CA PRO A 67 17.31 -6.65 3.50
C PRO A 67 16.78 -5.57 2.55
N ALA A 68 16.58 -5.89 1.27
CA ALA A 68 16.06 -4.94 0.27
C ALA A 68 14.60 -4.57 0.58
N VAL A 69 13.78 -5.55 0.96
CA VAL A 69 12.39 -5.35 1.35
C VAL A 69 12.30 -4.46 2.59
N LYS A 70 13.14 -4.71 3.60
CA LYS A 70 13.23 -3.86 4.80
C LYS A 70 13.62 -2.41 4.46
N ARG A 71 14.63 -2.23 3.59
CA ARG A 71 15.09 -0.88 3.18
C ARG A 71 14.02 -0.11 2.41
N ALA A 72 13.23 -0.78 1.57
CA ALA A 72 12.11 -0.16 0.86
C ALA A 72 10.94 0.19 1.79
N LEU A 73 10.72 -0.61 2.84
CA LEU A 73 9.61 -0.43 3.78
C LEU A 73 9.88 0.70 4.80
N TRP A 74 11.11 0.82 5.30
CA TRP A 74 11.42 1.73 6.41
C TRP A 74 11.10 3.21 6.18
N PRO A 75 11.34 3.81 5.00
CA PRO A 75 10.95 5.20 4.72
C PRO A 75 9.45 5.45 4.91
N ARG A 76 8.61 4.52 4.46
CA ARG A 76 7.14 4.63 4.57
C ARG A 76 6.70 4.57 6.02
N LEU A 77 7.25 3.62 6.79
CA LEU A 77 6.95 3.46 8.20
C LEU A 77 7.47 4.63 9.05
N ARG A 78 8.63 5.20 8.73
CA ARG A 78 9.13 6.40 9.43
C ARG A 78 8.25 7.62 9.20
N GLY A 79 7.61 7.73 8.04
CA GLY A 79 6.62 8.78 7.78
C GLY A 79 5.39 8.72 8.70
N LEU A 80 5.10 7.57 9.29
CA LEU A 80 4.03 7.38 10.27
C LEU A 80 4.47 7.72 11.70
N ARG A 81 5.78 7.84 11.97
CA ARG A 81 6.36 7.94 13.31
C ARG A 81 6.35 9.36 13.90
N GLY A 82 5.37 10.18 13.52
CA GLY A 82 5.33 11.60 13.88
C GLY A 82 3.96 12.28 13.70
N ARG A 83 2.89 11.49 13.62
CA ARG A 83 1.51 11.96 13.83
C ARG A 83 1.04 11.49 15.19
#